data_AF-A0A3B9ALX6-F1
#
_entry.id   AF-A0A3B9ALX6-F1
#
_cell.length_a   1.000
_cell.length_b   1.000
_cell.length_c   1.000
_cell.angle_alpha   90.00
_cell.angle_beta   90.00
_cell.angle_gamma   90.00
#
_symmetry.space_group_name_H-M   'P 1'
#
loop_
_entity.id
_entity.type
_entity.pdbx_description
1 polymer ?
#
loop_
_entity_poly.entity_id
_entity_poly.type
_entity_poly.pdbx_seq_one_letter_code
_entity_poly.pdbx_strand_id
1 'polypeptide(L)'
;MKKLQHSFLLLLFLAALAASCGRSEGGQLVGVANRPKWKGINPYGMVYVPSGSLTIGSGDEDISRSLVAQPKTISIQGFFMDDTEITNNEYRQFVDWVVDSLALRKLDLVLEESENDQSPPQPSLDWEARGDIDWEADAEEGGDGALEDLFYQGNERFAGRKEFDVNKLVFEFMWYDWQGAAHAPRGKDVNRTSFIRRETVKIYPDTLTWVRDFSYSYNEPMSRNYFWHPAFDDYPVVGVNWKMAKAFCYWRTKIWNMAGETEEMSEDFRLPTEHEWEYAARGGREEASYPWGAYYTRNAKGCLLANFK
;
A
#
# COMPACT_ATOMS: atom_id res chain seq x y z
N MET A 1 -31.28 11.91 64.88
CA MET A 1 -32.33 11.80 63.83
C MET A 1 -32.25 12.90 62.77
N LYS A 2 -32.07 14.20 63.12
CA LYS A 2 -31.99 15.29 62.13
C LYS A 2 -30.83 15.19 61.11
N LYS A 3 -29.62 14.75 61.52
CA LYS A 3 -28.47 14.57 60.59
C LYS A 3 -28.70 13.47 59.53
N LEU A 4 -29.44 12.41 59.88
CA LEU A 4 -29.78 11.32 58.95
C LEU A 4 -30.81 11.77 57.90
N GLN A 5 -31.77 12.61 58.30
CA GLN A 5 -32.76 13.21 57.39
C GLN A 5 -32.13 14.19 56.39
N HIS A 6 -31.13 14.99 56.80
CA HIS A 6 -30.44 15.91 55.88
C HIS A 6 -29.57 15.15 54.86
N SER A 7 -28.95 14.04 55.27
CA SER A 7 -28.16 13.19 54.37
C SER A 7 -29.05 12.45 53.36
N PHE A 8 -30.25 12.04 53.76
CA PHE A 8 -31.22 11.39 52.87
C PHE A 8 -31.79 12.37 51.84
N LEU A 9 -32.11 13.61 52.26
CA LEU A 9 -32.53 14.69 51.36
C LEU A 9 -31.45 15.05 50.32
N LEU A 10 -30.18 15.05 50.73
CA LEU A 10 -29.06 15.36 49.84
C LEU A 10 -28.83 14.24 48.80
N LEU A 11 -28.99 12.97 49.20
CA LEU A 11 -28.98 11.82 48.30
C LEU A 11 -30.15 11.84 47.31
N LEU A 12 -31.35 12.23 47.75
CA LEU A 12 -32.53 12.35 46.90
C LEU A 12 -32.38 13.50 45.90
N PHE A 13 -31.75 14.59 46.30
CA PHE A 13 -31.42 15.72 45.42
C PHE A 13 -30.36 15.34 44.37
N LEU A 14 -29.34 14.57 44.77
CA LEU A 14 -28.33 14.03 43.84
C LEU A 14 -28.93 13.03 42.86
N ALA A 15 -29.86 12.19 43.30
CA ALA A 15 -30.60 11.27 42.43
C ALA A 15 -31.52 12.01 41.45
N ALA A 16 -32.15 13.12 41.87
CA ALA A 16 -32.95 13.97 40.99
C ALA A 16 -32.10 14.70 39.94
N LEU A 17 -30.89 15.15 40.30
CA LEU A 17 -29.92 15.73 39.36
C LEU A 17 -29.42 14.68 38.33
N ALA A 18 -29.19 13.44 38.75
CA ALA A 18 -28.82 12.34 37.87
C ALA A 18 -29.95 11.94 36.90
N ALA A 19 -31.20 11.95 37.37
CA ALA A 19 -32.37 11.66 36.53
C ALA A 19 -32.68 12.77 35.51
N SER A 20 -32.29 14.02 35.78
CA SER A 20 -32.49 15.17 34.88
C SER A 20 -31.50 15.20 33.70
N CYS A 21 -30.46 14.38 33.70
CA CYS A 21 -29.47 14.30 32.61
C CYS A 21 -29.82 13.23 31.56
N GLY A 22 -31.11 12.94 31.36
CA GLY A 22 -31.56 12.22 30.18
C GLY A 22 -31.54 13.15 28.98
N ARG A 23 -30.59 12.98 28.06
CA ARG A 23 -30.62 13.66 26.75
C ARG A 23 -31.90 13.22 26.03
N SER A 24 -32.95 14.04 26.06
CA SER A 24 -34.09 13.87 25.17
C SER A 24 -33.65 14.28 23.77
N GLU A 25 -33.43 13.32 22.88
CA GLU A 25 -33.24 13.59 21.46
C GLU A 25 -34.55 14.15 20.91
N GLY A 26 -34.67 15.49 20.86
CA GLY A 26 -35.88 16.21 20.47
C GLY A 26 -36.20 16.13 18.97
N GLY A 27 -35.94 14.99 18.32
CA GLY A 27 -36.06 14.82 16.86
C GLY A 27 -35.08 15.67 16.05
N GLN A 28 -34.06 16.25 16.70
CA GLN A 28 -33.04 17.05 16.04
C GLN A 28 -32.00 16.14 15.35
N LEU A 29 -31.51 16.55 14.18
CA LEU A 29 -30.44 15.87 13.45
C LEU A 29 -29.10 16.06 14.20
N VAL A 30 -28.85 15.22 15.21
CA VAL A 30 -27.64 15.28 16.08
C VAL A 30 -26.54 14.31 15.67
N GLY A 31 -26.76 13.53 14.61
CA GLY A 31 -25.82 12.51 14.12
C GLY A 31 -25.93 11.19 14.87
N VAL A 32 -25.18 10.18 14.41
CA VAL A 32 -25.18 8.84 15.00
C VAL A 32 -24.36 8.84 16.29
N ALA A 33 -24.97 8.44 17.41
CA ALA A 33 -24.29 8.29 18.68
C ALA A 33 -23.23 7.18 18.64
N ASN A 34 -22.19 7.29 19.47
CA ASN A 34 -21.12 6.29 19.65
C ASN A 34 -20.25 6.00 18.41
N ARG A 35 -19.96 7.00 17.58
CA ARG A 35 -18.88 6.90 16.58
C ARG A 35 -17.51 6.89 17.28
N PRO A 36 -16.56 6.04 16.85
CA PRO A 36 -15.18 6.12 17.32
C PRO A 36 -14.58 7.50 16.99
N LYS A 37 -13.65 7.97 17.83
CA LYS A 37 -12.95 9.24 17.61
C LYS A 37 -11.71 8.98 16.78
N TRP A 38 -11.66 9.58 15.60
CA TRP A 38 -10.49 9.55 14.72
C TRP A 38 -9.22 9.95 15.47
N LYS A 39 -8.26 9.04 15.53
CA LYS A 39 -6.90 9.35 15.97
C LYS A 39 -6.09 9.60 14.71
N GLY A 40 -5.33 10.70 14.68
CA GLY A 40 -4.47 11.00 13.53
C GLY A 40 -3.58 9.79 13.22
N ILE A 41 -3.64 9.31 11.98
CA ILE A 41 -2.83 8.19 11.50
C ILE A 41 -1.52 8.77 10.97
N ASN A 42 -0.39 8.18 11.37
CA ASN A 42 0.87 8.38 10.69
C ASN A 42 1.47 7.01 10.37
N PRO A 43 1.29 6.50 9.13
CA PRO A 43 1.86 5.22 8.74
C PRO A 43 3.39 5.27 8.84
N TYR A 44 4.00 4.14 9.20
CA TYR A 44 5.46 4.03 9.22
C TYR A 44 6.05 4.26 7.82
N GLY A 45 7.18 4.99 7.76
CA GLY A 45 7.86 5.32 6.50
C GLY A 45 7.15 6.37 5.64
N MET A 46 6.07 6.99 6.13
CA MET A 46 5.33 8.03 5.40
C MET A 46 5.41 9.40 6.05
N VAL A 47 5.33 10.42 5.20
CA VAL A 47 5.28 11.83 5.58
C VAL A 47 3.97 12.45 5.09
N TYR A 48 3.38 13.28 5.93
CA TYR A 48 2.19 14.05 5.57
C TYR A 48 2.55 15.23 4.67
N VAL A 49 1.98 15.24 3.47
CA VAL A 49 2.04 16.34 2.51
C VAL A 49 0.80 17.23 2.72
N PRO A 50 0.96 18.51 3.08
CA PRO A 50 -0.17 19.39 3.38
C PRO A 50 -0.97 19.76 2.13
N SER A 51 -2.27 20.02 2.29
CA SER A 51 -3.11 20.47 1.18
C SER A 51 -2.65 21.81 0.64
N GLY A 52 -2.73 21.98 -0.67
CA GLY A 52 -2.35 23.23 -1.35
C GLY A 52 -2.83 23.26 -2.78
N SER A 53 -2.35 24.25 -3.53
CA SER A 53 -2.65 24.41 -4.95
C SER A 53 -1.40 24.27 -5.78
N LEU A 54 -1.51 23.54 -6.89
CA LEU A 54 -0.45 23.38 -7.88
C LEU A 54 -0.90 24.01 -9.18
N THR A 55 -0.10 24.91 -9.75
CA THR A 55 -0.31 25.43 -11.10
C THR A 55 0.60 24.68 -12.06
N ILE A 56 -0.02 23.94 -12.98
CA ILE A 56 0.63 23.12 -14.00
C ILE A 56 0.51 23.83 -15.34
N GLY A 57 1.54 23.75 -16.17
CA GLY A 57 1.52 24.33 -17.51
C GLY A 57 1.96 25.79 -17.55
N SER A 58 2.67 26.29 -16.53
CA SER A 58 3.48 27.49 -16.68
C SER A 58 4.66 27.17 -17.61
N GLY A 59 4.46 27.46 -18.90
CA GLY A 59 5.45 27.29 -19.94
C GLY A 59 6.54 28.35 -19.86
N ASP A 60 7.63 28.05 -19.14
CA ASP A 60 8.93 28.70 -19.40
C ASP A 60 9.61 28.11 -20.66
N GLU A 61 9.08 27.02 -21.22
CA GLU A 61 9.55 26.46 -22.49
C GLU A 61 8.97 27.17 -23.73
N ASP A 62 7.99 28.06 -23.56
CA ASP A 62 7.40 28.81 -24.67
C ASP A 62 8.07 30.18 -24.83
N ILE A 63 9.29 30.17 -25.36
CA ILE A 63 10.04 31.39 -25.76
C ILE A 63 9.21 32.27 -26.70
N SER A 64 8.27 31.67 -27.45
CA SER A 64 7.44 32.35 -28.44
C SER A 64 6.14 32.96 -27.89
N ARG A 65 5.79 32.73 -26.61
CA ARG A 65 4.50 33.13 -25.99
C ARG A 65 3.27 32.71 -26.80
N SER A 66 3.34 31.58 -27.49
CA SER A 66 2.27 31.02 -28.31
C SER A 66 1.12 30.43 -27.49
N LEU A 67 1.26 30.27 -26.17
CA LEU A 67 0.20 29.84 -25.23
C LEU A 67 -0.47 28.51 -25.63
N VAL A 68 0.31 27.58 -26.20
CA VAL A 68 -0.20 26.29 -26.70
C VAL A 68 -0.74 25.42 -25.57
N ALA A 69 -0.19 25.54 -24.35
CA ALA A 69 -0.72 24.94 -23.14
C ALA A 69 -1.20 26.04 -22.18
N GLN A 70 -2.49 26.02 -21.83
CA GLN A 70 -3.04 26.92 -20.80
C GLN A 70 -2.69 26.38 -19.41
N PRO A 71 -2.20 27.24 -18.49
CA PRO A 71 -1.91 26.81 -17.14
C PRO A 71 -3.21 26.41 -16.43
N LYS A 72 -3.19 25.27 -15.74
CA LYS A 72 -4.30 24.76 -14.94
C LYS A 72 -3.88 24.76 -13.48
N THR A 73 -4.69 25.39 -12.63
CA THR A 73 -4.52 25.31 -11.18
C THR A 73 -5.38 24.19 -10.62
N ILE A 74 -4.77 23.27 -9.90
CA ILE A 74 -5.40 22.10 -9.31
C ILE A 74 -5.21 22.18 -7.80
N SER A 75 -6.30 21.98 -7.05
CA SER A 75 -6.26 21.86 -5.59
C SER A 75 -5.96 20.41 -5.19
N ILE A 76 -4.93 20.20 -4.39
CA ILE A 76 -4.51 18.90 -3.88
C ILE A 76 -4.89 18.83 -2.39
N GLN A 77 -5.63 17.79 -2.02
CA GLN A 77 -5.93 17.50 -0.62
C GLN A 77 -4.69 16.91 0.05
N GLY A 78 -4.53 17.15 1.35
CA GLY A 78 -3.35 16.64 2.06
C GLY A 78 -3.39 15.12 2.13
N PHE A 79 -2.26 14.49 1.86
CA PHE A 79 -2.12 13.03 1.75
C PHE A 79 -0.80 12.59 2.36
N PHE A 80 -0.64 11.28 2.58
CA PHE A 80 0.62 10.69 3.02
C PHE A 80 1.39 10.12 1.83
N MET A 81 2.69 10.33 1.81
CA MET A 81 3.60 9.80 0.80
C MET A 81 4.79 9.15 1.50
N ASP A 82 5.30 8.04 0.95
CA ASP A 82 6.52 7.42 1.47
C ASP A 82 7.68 8.42 1.41
N ASP A 83 8.51 8.42 2.46
CA ASP A 83 9.63 9.37 2.60
C ASP A 83 10.81 9.06 1.67
N THR A 84 10.92 7.79 1.28
CA THR A 84 11.98 7.21 0.47
C THR A 84 11.40 6.26 -0.57
N GLU A 85 12.17 5.93 -1.62
CA GLU A 85 11.76 4.87 -2.53
C GLU A 85 11.71 3.51 -1.80
N ILE A 86 10.78 2.64 -2.20
CA ILE A 86 10.66 1.31 -1.64
C ILE A 86 11.97 0.54 -1.80
N THR A 87 12.48 0.06 -0.68
CA THR A 87 13.75 -0.64 -0.58
C THR A 87 13.62 -2.10 -1.03
N ASN A 88 14.75 -2.73 -1.37
CA ASN A 88 14.79 -4.16 -1.67
C ASN A 88 14.27 -4.99 -0.50
N ASN A 89 14.58 -4.61 0.74
CA ASN A 89 14.13 -5.33 1.93
C ASN A 89 12.60 -5.26 2.12
N GLU A 90 12.00 -4.08 1.96
CA GLU A 90 10.54 -3.92 2.00
C GLU A 90 9.84 -4.69 0.89
N TYR A 91 10.42 -4.70 -0.32
CA TYR A 91 9.85 -5.50 -1.40
C TYR A 91 10.02 -7.01 -1.17
N ARG A 92 11.12 -7.45 -0.56
CA ARG A 92 11.31 -8.86 -0.14
C ARG A 92 10.23 -9.30 0.84
N GLN A 93 9.81 -8.45 1.76
CA GLN A 93 8.68 -8.74 2.65
C GLN A 93 7.40 -9.12 1.87
N PHE A 94 7.14 -8.45 0.74
CA PHE A 94 6.02 -8.79 -0.14
C PHE A 94 6.23 -10.13 -0.85
N VAL A 95 7.44 -10.40 -1.36
CA VAL A 95 7.77 -11.68 -2.00
C VAL A 95 7.60 -12.84 -1.02
N ASP A 96 8.17 -12.71 0.18
CA ASP A 96 8.12 -13.73 1.23
C ASP A 96 6.67 -13.99 1.67
N TRP A 97 5.87 -12.93 1.81
CA TRP A 97 4.44 -13.08 2.10
C TRP A 97 3.71 -13.87 1.02
N VAL A 98 4.05 -13.67 -0.26
CA VAL A 98 3.44 -14.44 -1.36
C VAL A 98 3.90 -15.89 -1.34
N VAL A 99 5.19 -16.14 -1.08
CA VAL A 99 5.74 -17.49 -0.89
C VAL A 99 5.01 -18.22 0.23
N ASP A 100 4.87 -17.59 1.39
CA ASP A 100 4.14 -18.16 2.53
C ASP A 100 2.68 -18.41 2.19
N SER A 101 2.02 -17.49 1.48
CA SER A 101 0.63 -17.66 1.05
C SER A 101 0.44 -18.86 0.12
N LEU A 102 1.42 -19.15 -0.72
CA LEU A 102 1.40 -20.30 -1.62
C LEU A 102 1.65 -21.60 -0.85
N ALA A 103 2.56 -21.59 0.12
CA ALA A 103 2.81 -22.73 0.98
C ALA A 103 1.59 -23.10 1.83
N LEU A 104 0.96 -22.12 2.48
CA LEU A 104 -0.27 -22.34 3.26
C LEU A 104 -1.39 -22.97 2.40
N ARG A 105 -1.55 -22.49 1.16
CA ARG A 105 -2.52 -23.08 0.21
C ARG A 105 -2.17 -24.50 -0.21
N LYS A 106 -0.89 -24.83 -0.33
CA LYS A 106 -0.43 -26.16 -0.71
C LYS A 106 -0.57 -27.18 0.41
N LEU A 107 -0.39 -26.72 1.66
CA LEU A 107 -0.57 -27.52 2.87
C LEU A 107 -2.03 -27.59 3.35
N ASP A 108 -2.96 -26.95 2.63
CA ASP A 108 -4.39 -26.85 2.98
C ASP A 108 -4.64 -26.24 4.38
N LEU A 109 -3.75 -25.35 4.81
CA LEU A 109 -3.84 -24.62 6.08
C LEU A 109 -4.73 -23.39 5.92
N VAL A 110 -6.04 -23.63 5.78
CA VAL A 110 -7.06 -22.62 5.60
C VAL A 110 -7.97 -22.53 6.81
N LEU A 111 -8.48 -21.34 7.10
CA LEU A 111 -9.49 -21.15 8.15
C LEU A 111 -10.79 -21.85 7.71
N GLU A 112 -11.39 -22.63 8.62
CA GLU A 112 -12.70 -23.21 8.40
C GLU A 112 -13.75 -22.09 8.28
N GLU A 113 -14.21 -21.82 7.06
CA GLU A 113 -15.26 -20.83 6.83
C GLU A 113 -16.64 -21.44 7.09
N SER A 114 -17.44 -20.80 7.94
CA SER A 114 -18.85 -21.17 8.16
C SER A 114 -19.64 -21.14 6.85
N GLU A 115 -20.58 -22.08 6.65
CA GLU A 115 -21.46 -22.28 5.46
C GLU A 115 -22.40 -21.09 5.08
N ASN A 116 -22.03 -19.83 5.33
CA ASN A 116 -22.81 -18.69 4.88
C ASN A 116 -22.26 -18.21 3.52
N ASP A 117 -23.11 -18.36 2.50
CA ASP A 117 -22.90 -18.34 1.05
C ASP A 117 -22.44 -16.98 0.44
N GLN A 118 -21.55 -16.25 1.11
CA GLN A 118 -20.99 -14.96 0.70
C GLN A 118 -19.47 -14.86 0.88
N SER A 119 -18.80 -16.01 0.97
CA SER A 119 -17.34 -16.06 1.04
C SER A 119 -16.68 -15.60 -0.26
N PRO A 120 -15.50 -14.96 -0.19
CA PRO A 120 -14.67 -14.73 -1.37
C PRO A 120 -14.37 -16.06 -2.09
N PRO A 121 -14.08 -16.04 -3.41
CA PRO A 121 -13.86 -17.26 -4.19
C PRO A 121 -12.63 -18.08 -3.76
N GLN A 122 -11.87 -17.63 -2.77
CA GLN A 122 -10.76 -18.38 -2.18
C GLN A 122 -10.87 -18.39 -0.66
N PRO A 123 -10.59 -19.52 -0.01
CA PRO A 123 -10.66 -19.64 1.43
C PRO A 123 -9.66 -18.70 2.12
N SER A 124 -10.08 -18.14 3.24
CA SER A 124 -9.21 -17.30 4.07
C SER A 124 -8.05 -18.13 4.62
N LEU A 125 -6.83 -17.64 4.44
CA LEU A 125 -5.62 -18.34 4.89
C LEU A 125 -5.46 -18.17 6.41
N ASP A 126 -5.08 -19.26 7.07
CA ASP A 126 -4.68 -19.20 8.48
C ASP A 126 -3.22 -18.72 8.57
N TRP A 127 -3.06 -17.45 8.94
CA TRP A 127 -1.75 -16.84 9.10
C TRP A 127 -1.06 -17.20 10.42
N GLU A 128 -1.78 -17.75 11.39
CA GLU A 128 -1.20 -18.25 12.65
C GLU A 128 -0.42 -19.54 12.40
N ALA A 129 -0.94 -20.39 11.51
CA ALA A 129 -0.30 -21.63 11.05
C ALA A 129 0.97 -21.40 10.22
N ARG A 130 1.35 -20.15 9.91
CA ARG A 130 2.62 -19.83 9.24
C ARG A 130 3.83 -20.39 9.98
N GLY A 131 3.78 -20.43 11.31
CA GLY A 131 4.86 -20.97 12.15
C GLY A 131 5.05 -22.48 12.01
N ASP A 132 4.05 -23.19 11.50
CA ASP A 132 4.07 -24.65 11.34
C ASP A 132 4.65 -25.10 9.99
N ILE A 133 4.99 -24.15 9.10
CA ILE A 133 5.58 -24.45 7.79
C ILE A 133 7.04 -24.89 8.00
N ASP A 134 7.30 -26.18 7.82
CA ASP A 134 8.65 -26.75 7.85
C ASP A 134 9.30 -26.68 6.46
N TRP A 135 9.93 -25.54 6.18
CA TRP A 135 10.68 -25.31 4.94
C TRP A 135 11.88 -26.23 4.75
N GLU A 136 12.34 -26.95 5.78
CA GLU A 136 13.48 -27.86 5.70
C GLU A 136 13.01 -29.29 5.39
N ALA A 137 11.99 -29.79 6.09
CA ALA A 137 11.43 -31.12 5.88
C ALA A 137 10.62 -31.24 4.59
N ASP A 138 9.75 -30.27 4.30
CA ASP A 138 8.93 -30.26 3.06
C ASP A 138 9.78 -29.97 1.81
N ALA A 139 11.06 -29.68 2.03
CA ALA A 139 12.03 -29.38 1.00
C ALA A 139 12.93 -30.56 0.57
N GLU A 140 12.84 -31.72 1.22
CA GLU A 140 13.72 -32.85 0.94
C GLU A 140 13.43 -33.51 -0.43
N GLU A 141 14.49 -33.77 -1.21
CA GLU A 141 14.39 -34.35 -2.56
C GLU A 141 14.08 -35.85 -2.47
N GLY A 142 12.88 -36.24 -2.92
CA GLY A 142 12.39 -37.62 -2.87
C GLY A 142 11.45 -37.95 -1.70
N GLY A 143 11.07 -36.96 -0.89
CA GLY A 143 9.97 -37.06 0.08
C GLY A 143 8.60 -36.70 -0.53
N ASP A 144 7.51 -36.99 0.16
CA ASP A 144 6.13 -36.56 -0.16
C ASP A 144 5.91 -35.06 0.11
N GLY A 145 6.94 -34.25 -0.11
CA GLY A 145 6.98 -32.84 0.27
C GLY A 145 5.99 -32.05 -0.57
N ALA A 146 4.88 -31.63 0.04
CA ALA A 146 3.82 -30.88 -0.63
C ALA A 146 4.30 -29.53 -1.23
N LEU A 147 5.48 -29.05 -0.81
CA LEU A 147 6.09 -27.80 -1.26
C LEU A 147 7.18 -27.99 -2.34
N GLU A 148 7.53 -29.21 -2.74
CA GLU A 148 8.53 -29.46 -3.79
C GLU A 148 8.16 -28.74 -5.11
N ASP A 149 6.86 -28.69 -5.39
CA ASP A 149 6.26 -27.97 -6.51
C ASP A 149 6.60 -26.48 -6.55
N LEU A 150 7.01 -25.82 -5.45
CA LEU A 150 7.31 -24.39 -5.44
C LEU A 150 8.75 -24.07 -5.90
N PHE A 151 9.61 -25.09 -6.03
CA PHE A 151 11.01 -24.93 -6.38
C PHE A 151 11.29 -25.32 -7.83
N TYR A 152 12.44 -24.90 -8.36
CA TYR A 152 12.95 -25.41 -9.63
C TYR A 152 13.25 -26.92 -9.53
N GLN A 153 12.92 -27.68 -10.58
CA GLN A 153 13.09 -29.13 -10.61
C GLN A 153 14.07 -29.56 -11.72
N GLY A 154 14.77 -30.67 -11.49
CA GLY A 154 15.66 -31.29 -12.47
C GLY A 154 16.70 -30.34 -13.08
N ASN A 155 16.67 -30.20 -14.41
CA ASN A 155 17.65 -29.43 -15.18
C ASN A 155 17.52 -27.90 -15.03
N GLU A 156 16.43 -27.41 -14.41
CA GLU A 156 16.25 -25.97 -14.18
C GLU A 156 17.03 -25.46 -12.96
N ARG A 157 17.49 -26.36 -12.08
CA ARG A 157 18.32 -25.99 -10.92
C ARG A 157 19.72 -25.58 -11.37
N PHE A 158 20.12 -24.35 -11.06
CA PHE A 158 21.49 -23.91 -11.31
C PHE A 158 22.44 -24.47 -10.23
N ALA A 159 23.45 -25.23 -10.66
CA ALA A 159 24.47 -25.83 -9.79
C ALA A 159 23.90 -26.69 -8.63
N GLY A 160 22.73 -27.32 -8.84
CA GLY A 160 22.06 -28.14 -7.83
C GLY A 160 21.54 -27.35 -6.62
N ARG A 161 21.56 -26.01 -6.68
CA ARG A 161 21.00 -25.16 -5.64
C ARG A 161 19.48 -25.22 -5.70
N LYS A 162 18.87 -25.27 -4.52
CA LYS A 162 17.43 -25.20 -4.37
C LYS A 162 17.00 -23.74 -4.33
N GLU A 163 16.30 -23.31 -5.37
CA GLU A 163 15.78 -21.95 -5.52
C GLU A 163 14.29 -22.01 -5.85
N PHE A 164 13.52 -21.04 -5.36
CA PHE A 164 12.10 -20.93 -5.65
C PHE A 164 11.88 -20.66 -7.13
N ASP A 165 10.87 -21.31 -7.71
CA ASP A 165 10.47 -21.02 -9.09
C ASP A 165 9.71 -19.69 -9.13
N VAL A 166 10.44 -18.69 -9.62
CA VAL A 166 9.97 -17.32 -9.80
C VAL A 166 8.67 -17.23 -10.61
N ASN A 167 8.41 -18.17 -11.51
CA ASN A 167 7.20 -18.15 -12.34
C ASN A 167 5.92 -18.48 -11.56
N LYS A 168 6.05 -19.19 -10.44
CA LYS A 168 4.93 -19.60 -9.58
C LYS A 168 4.53 -18.51 -8.59
N LEU A 169 5.37 -17.51 -8.39
CA LEU A 169 5.11 -16.36 -7.52
C LEU A 169 4.13 -15.38 -8.19
N VAL A 170 2.87 -15.80 -8.25
CA VAL A 170 1.76 -15.06 -8.86
C VAL A 170 0.87 -14.51 -7.75
N PHE A 171 0.56 -13.22 -7.84
CA PHE A 171 -0.35 -12.53 -6.93
C PHE A 171 -1.54 -11.98 -7.69
N GLU A 172 -2.74 -12.22 -7.15
CA GLU A 172 -3.98 -11.64 -7.64
C GLU A 172 -4.33 -10.42 -6.78
N PHE A 173 -4.57 -9.28 -7.44
CA PHE A 173 -5.03 -8.08 -6.78
C PHE A 173 -6.27 -7.53 -7.49
N MET A 174 -7.08 -6.78 -6.75
CA MET A 174 -8.29 -6.16 -7.25
C MET A 174 -8.37 -4.69 -6.88
N TRP A 175 -9.00 -3.92 -7.74
CA TRP A 175 -9.31 -2.52 -7.45
C TRP A 175 -10.70 -2.16 -7.95
N TYR A 176 -11.26 -1.13 -7.34
CA TYR A 176 -12.56 -0.61 -7.72
C TYR A 176 -12.40 0.52 -8.74
N ASP A 177 -13.10 0.40 -9.87
CA ASP A 177 -13.12 1.45 -10.90
C ASP A 177 -14.12 2.56 -10.53
N TRP A 178 -13.65 3.51 -9.73
CA TRP A 178 -14.45 4.65 -9.25
C TRP A 178 -14.93 5.54 -10.39
N GLN A 179 -14.10 5.75 -11.42
CA GLN A 179 -14.45 6.60 -12.56
C GLN A 179 -15.53 5.93 -13.42
N GLY A 180 -15.36 4.64 -13.73
CA GLY A 180 -16.37 3.86 -14.44
C GLY A 180 -17.69 3.83 -13.69
N ALA A 181 -17.66 3.68 -12.36
CA ALA A 181 -18.84 3.74 -11.51
C ALA A 181 -19.50 5.12 -11.50
N ALA A 182 -18.72 6.21 -11.46
CA ALA A 182 -19.23 7.58 -11.46
C ALA A 182 -19.89 7.97 -12.79
N HIS A 183 -19.40 7.43 -13.91
CA HIS A 183 -19.96 7.67 -15.24
C HIS A 183 -21.14 6.75 -15.59
N ALA A 184 -21.48 5.78 -14.73
CA ALA A 184 -22.61 4.90 -14.96
C ALA A 184 -23.95 5.67 -14.95
N PRO A 185 -24.93 5.28 -15.80
CA PRO A 185 -26.23 5.94 -15.84
C PRO A 185 -26.92 5.92 -14.47
N ARG A 186 -27.33 7.08 -13.98
CA ARG A 186 -28.07 7.20 -12.71
C ARG A 186 -29.45 6.53 -12.85
N GLY A 187 -29.81 5.68 -11.89
CA GLY A 187 -31.14 5.05 -11.81
C GLY A 187 -31.28 3.70 -12.54
N LYS A 188 -30.19 3.13 -13.05
CA LYS A 188 -30.15 1.73 -13.52
C LYS A 188 -29.51 0.86 -12.44
N ASP A 189 -30.09 -0.30 -12.17
CA ASP A 189 -29.51 -1.29 -11.27
C ASP A 189 -28.26 -1.89 -11.91
N VAL A 190 -27.12 -1.25 -11.69
CA VAL A 190 -25.81 -1.76 -12.10
C VAL A 190 -25.19 -2.47 -10.90
N ASN A 191 -24.90 -3.76 -11.05
CA ASN A 191 -24.27 -4.55 -10.00
C ASN A 191 -22.88 -3.99 -9.67
N ARG A 192 -22.62 -3.75 -8.38
CA ARG A 192 -21.32 -3.27 -7.86
C ARG A 192 -20.15 -4.13 -8.34
N THR A 193 -20.36 -5.44 -8.46
CA THR A 193 -19.35 -6.41 -8.92
C THR A 193 -18.80 -6.10 -10.31
N SER A 194 -19.57 -5.43 -11.18
CA SER A 194 -19.12 -5.09 -12.53
C SER A 194 -17.98 -4.06 -12.57
N PHE A 195 -17.82 -3.27 -11.50
CA PHE A 195 -16.75 -2.28 -11.37
C PHE A 195 -15.51 -2.81 -10.65
N ILE A 196 -15.55 -4.05 -10.17
CA ILE A 196 -14.41 -4.71 -9.56
C ILE A 196 -13.53 -5.27 -10.67
N ARG A 197 -12.32 -4.74 -10.79
CA ARG A 197 -11.30 -5.24 -11.72
C ARG A 197 -10.36 -6.17 -10.96
N ARG A 198 -9.97 -7.28 -11.58
CA ARG A 198 -9.00 -8.24 -11.05
C ARG A 198 -7.88 -8.41 -12.05
N GLU A 199 -6.66 -8.51 -11.55
CA GLU A 199 -5.48 -8.71 -12.37
C GLU A 199 -4.51 -9.63 -11.62
N THR A 200 -3.88 -10.52 -12.37
CA THR A 200 -2.83 -11.41 -11.87
C THR A 200 -1.49 -10.95 -12.39
N VAL A 201 -0.48 -10.96 -11.53
CA VAL A 201 0.88 -10.53 -11.88
C VAL A 201 1.91 -11.44 -11.22
N LYS A 202 2.98 -11.75 -11.94
CA LYS A 202 4.19 -12.35 -11.35
C LYS A 202 4.89 -11.27 -10.55
N ILE A 203 5.15 -11.49 -9.26
CA ILE A 203 5.60 -10.41 -8.36
C ILE A 203 7.11 -10.27 -8.29
N TYR A 204 7.86 -11.25 -8.75
CA TYR A 204 9.30 -11.22 -8.59
C TYR A 204 9.95 -10.20 -9.55
N PRO A 205 10.88 -9.36 -9.07
CA PRO A 205 11.50 -8.33 -9.89
C PRO A 205 12.41 -8.93 -10.97
N ASP A 206 12.49 -8.26 -12.12
CA ASP A 206 13.39 -8.65 -13.22
C ASP A 206 14.85 -8.34 -12.85
N THR A 207 15.59 -9.34 -12.38
CA THR A 207 17.01 -9.22 -12.00
C THR A 207 17.94 -8.98 -13.20
N LEU A 208 17.49 -9.29 -14.42
CA LEU A 208 18.28 -9.12 -15.65
C LEU A 208 18.23 -7.69 -16.20
N THR A 209 17.41 -6.80 -15.63
CA THR A 209 17.35 -5.37 -15.99
C THR A 209 18.74 -4.70 -16.03
N TRP A 210 19.62 -5.06 -15.09
CA TRP A 210 20.98 -4.51 -15.00
C TRP A 210 21.89 -4.84 -16.19
N VAL A 211 21.63 -5.96 -16.88
CA VAL A 211 22.38 -6.38 -18.07
C VAL A 211 21.63 -5.99 -19.35
N ARG A 212 20.31 -6.15 -19.37
CA ARG A 212 19.48 -5.88 -20.55
C ARG A 212 19.45 -4.39 -20.89
N ASP A 213 19.26 -3.55 -19.89
CA ASP A 213 18.99 -2.12 -20.11
C ASP A 213 20.28 -1.30 -20.16
N PHE A 214 21.40 -1.86 -19.68
CA PHE A 214 22.72 -1.23 -19.67
C PHE A 214 23.78 -2.04 -20.43
N SER A 215 23.75 -1.95 -21.76
CA SER A 215 24.54 -2.79 -22.68
C SER A 215 26.06 -2.64 -22.58
N TYR A 216 26.57 -1.58 -21.95
CA TYR A 216 28.01 -1.26 -21.88
C TYR A 216 28.58 -1.16 -20.46
N SER A 217 27.84 -1.64 -19.45
CA SER A 217 28.29 -1.63 -18.05
C SER A 217 28.58 -3.05 -17.54
N TYR A 218 29.66 -3.21 -16.79
CA TYR A 218 29.97 -4.45 -16.07
C TYR A 218 29.07 -4.58 -14.82
N ASN A 219 27.78 -4.81 -15.03
CA ASN A 219 26.76 -4.88 -13.98
C ASN A 219 26.29 -6.31 -13.66
N GLU A 220 26.98 -7.33 -14.16
CA GLU A 220 26.69 -8.73 -13.78
C GLU A 220 26.65 -8.98 -12.26
N PRO A 221 27.52 -8.37 -11.43
CA PRO A 221 27.41 -8.53 -9.98
C PRO A 221 26.08 -8.00 -9.42
N MET A 222 25.52 -6.94 -10.03
CA MET A 222 24.22 -6.39 -9.64
C MET A 222 23.10 -7.37 -10.02
N SER A 223 23.09 -7.91 -11.24
CA SER A 223 22.09 -8.91 -11.64
C SER A 223 22.03 -10.12 -10.72
N ARG A 224 23.17 -10.55 -10.18
CA ARG A 224 23.24 -11.74 -9.32
C ARG A 224 22.84 -11.48 -7.87
N ASN A 225 23.21 -10.31 -7.34
CA ASN A 225 23.18 -10.07 -5.89
C ASN A 225 22.27 -8.92 -5.47
N TYR A 226 21.84 -8.03 -6.38
CA TYR A 226 21.18 -6.77 -6.01
C TYR A 226 19.93 -6.97 -5.16
N PHE A 227 19.07 -7.92 -5.52
CA PHE A 227 17.81 -8.14 -4.81
C PHE A 227 17.98 -8.93 -3.50
N TRP A 228 18.97 -9.83 -3.44
CA TRP A 228 19.10 -10.81 -2.34
C TRP A 228 20.18 -10.51 -1.31
N HIS A 229 21.22 -9.78 -1.70
CA HIS A 229 22.40 -9.63 -0.86
C HIS A 229 22.18 -8.51 0.18
N PRO A 230 22.45 -8.75 1.48
CA PRO A 230 22.19 -7.79 2.57
C PRO A 230 22.76 -6.38 2.37
N ALA A 231 23.89 -6.28 1.65
CA ALA A 231 24.50 -4.98 1.32
C ALA A 231 23.62 -4.05 0.48
N PHE A 232 22.57 -4.56 -0.16
CA PHE A 232 21.65 -3.80 -1.00
C PHE A 232 20.25 -3.68 -0.38
N ASP A 233 20.09 -3.99 0.90
CA ASP A 233 18.79 -4.01 1.57
C ASP A 233 18.11 -2.65 1.58
N ASP A 234 18.88 -1.59 1.84
CA ASP A 234 18.41 -0.20 1.89
C ASP A 234 18.43 0.49 0.51
N TYR A 235 18.70 -0.25 -0.57
CA TYR A 235 18.70 0.30 -1.93
C TYR A 235 17.32 0.16 -2.56
N PRO A 236 16.92 1.06 -3.47
CA PRO A 236 15.60 1.02 -4.10
C PRO A 236 15.42 -0.25 -4.92
N VAL A 237 14.22 -0.82 -4.91
CA VAL A 237 13.91 -1.98 -5.74
C VAL A 237 13.95 -1.62 -7.23
N VAL A 238 14.55 -2.48 -8.05
CA VAL A 238 14.69 -2.30 -9.51
C VAL A 238 14.13 -3.52 -10.24
N GLY A 239 13.67 -3.34 -11.48
CA GLY A 239 13.06 -4.43 -12.26
C GLY A 239 11.57 -4.65 -11.97
N VAL A 240 10.90 -3.65 -11.41
CA VAL A 240 9.46 -3.69 -11.07
C VAL A 240 8.65 -2.98 -12.15
N ASN A 241 7.56 -3.61 -12.61
CA ASN A 241 6.63 -3.00 -13.57
C ASN A 241 5.45 -2.31 -12.86
N TRP A 242 4.67 -1.51 -13.61
CA TRP A 242 3.51 -0.79 -13.05
C TRP A 242 2.47 -1.71 -12.38
N LYS A 243 2.25 -2.91 -12.92
CA LYS A 243 1.28 -3.87 -12.37
C LYS A 243 1.76 -4.47 -11.05
N MET A 244 3.06 -4.78 -10.95
CA MET A 244 3.73 -5.23 -9.74
C MET A 244 3.68 -4.16 -8.65
N ALA A 245 3.88 -2.88 -9.02
CA ALA A 245 3.77 -1.77 -8.08
C ALA A 245 2.35 -1.59 -7.53
N LYS A 246 1.32 -1.68 -8.39
CA LYS A 246 -0.09 -1.70 -7.94
C LYS A 246 -0.39 -2.90 -7.02
N ALA A 247 0.13 -4.08 -7.37
CA ALA A 247 0.00 -5.28 -6.55
C ALA A 247 0.61 -5.10 -5.15
N PHE A 248 1.79 -4.49 -5.07
CA PHE A 248 2.45 -4.16 -3.81
C PHE A 248 1.60 -3.19 -2.97
N CYS A 249 1.07 -2.13 -3.57
CA CYS A 249 0.17 -1.20 -2.86
C CYS A 249 -1.07 -1.92 -2.30
N TYR A 250 -1.71 -2.78 -3.11
CA TYR A 250 -2.86 -3.58 -2.67
C TYR A 250 -2.50 -4.53 -1.52
N TRP A 251 -1.34 -5.20 -1.60
CA TRP A 251 -0.84 -6.04 -0.52
C TRP A 251 -0.58 -5.23 0.75
N ARG A 252 0.06 -4.07 0.67
CA ARG A 252 0.32 -3.19 1.82
C ARG A 252 -0.99 -2.75 2.50
N THR A 253 -2.02 -2.44 1.72
CA THR A 253 -3.37 -2.20 2.24
C THR A 253 -3.93 -3.42 2.97
N LYS A 254 -3.73 -4.62 2.42
CA LYS A 254 -4.18 -5.86 3.04
C LYS A 254 -3.48 -6.09 4.40
N ILE A 255 -2.16 -5.95 4.48
CA ILE A 255 -1.43 -6.15 5.75
C ILE A 255 -1.83 -5.11 6.79
N TRP A 256 -2.02 -3.86 6.36
CA TRP A 256 -2.45 -2.77 7.23
C TRP A 256 -3.84 -3.04 7.82
N ASN A 257 -4.79 -3.45 6.99
CA ASN A 257 -6.15 -3.78 7.42
C ASN A 257 -6.18 -5.02 8.32
N MET A 258 -5.30 -6.01 8.08
CA MET A 258 -5.18 -7.20 8.92
C MET A 258 -4.62 -6.89 10.32
N ALA A 259 -3.75 -5.89 10.45
CA ALA A 259 -3.14 -5.52 11.73
C ALA A 259 -4.15 -4.89 12.72
N GLY A 260 -5.32 -4.44 12.26
CA GLY A 260 -6.43 -4.03 13.13
C GLY A 260 -6.18 -2.78 13.98
N GLU A 261 -5.11 -2.02 13.73
CA GLU A 261 -4.80 -0.81 14.53
C GLU A 261 -5.82 0.31 14.35
N THR A 262 -6.56 0.32 13.23
CA THR A 262 -7.62 1.27 12.94
C THR A 262 -8.85 0.57 12.37
N GLU A 263 -9.91 0.43 13.16
CA GLU A 263 -11.29 0.18 12.67
C GLU A 263 -11.79 1.32 11.77
N GLU A 264 -11.03 2.40 11.72
CA GLU A 264 -11.30 3.61 11.00
C GLU A 264 -10.78 3.41 9.57
N MET A 265 -11.69 3.52 8.60
CA MET A 265 -11.42 3.33 7.18
C MET A 265 -10.34 4.33 6.72
N SER A 266 -9.07 3.93 6.80
CA SER A 266 -7.97 4.61 6.14
C SER A 266 -8.10 4.38 4.64
N GLU A 267 -7.76 5.38 3.84
CA GLU A 267 -7.63 5.23 2.39
C GLU A 267 -6.66 4.08 2.05
N ASP A 268 -6.90 3.40 0.94
CA ASP A 268 -6.01 2.34 0.47
C ASP A 268 -4.66 2.94 0.05
N PHE A 269 -3.57 2.21 0.32
CA PHE A 269 -2.28 2.53 -0.29
C PHE A 269 -2.40 2.41 -1.81
N ARG A 270 -1.92 3.43 -2.51
CA ARG A 270 -1.92 3.50 -3.97
C ARG A 270 -0.72 4.28 -4.48
N LEU A 271 -0.44 4.12 -5.76
CA LEU A 271 0.51 4.97 -6.44
C LEU A 271 0.00 6.43 -6.48
N PRO A 272 0.89 7.42 -6.29
CA PRO A 272 0.52 8.81 -6.40
C PRO A 272 0.06 9.11 -7.84
N THR A 273 -0.88 10.04 -7.96
CA THR A 273 -1.20 10.63 -9.26
C THR A 273 -0.04 11.53 -9.70
N GLU A 274 0.04 11.81 -11.00
CA GLU A 274 1.05 12.72 -11.57
C GLU A 274 1.10 14.07 -10.82
N HIS A 275 -0.08 14.65 -10.57
CA HIS A 275 -0.23 15.93 -9.86
C HIS A 275 0.22 15.87 -8.41
N GLU A 276 -0.09 14.78 -7.69
CA GLU A 276 0.35 14.57 -6.31
C GLU A 276 1.87 14.42 -6.24
N TRP A 277 2.46 13.66 -7.17
CA TRP A 277 3.89 13.47 -7.26
C TRP A 277 4.61 14.78 -7.58
N GLU A 278 4.13 15.54 -8.57
CA GLU A 278 4.71 16.84 -8.93
C GLU A 278 4.64 17.83 -7.78
N TYR A 279 3.50 17.90 -7.07
CA TYR A 279 3.33 18.78 -5.92
C TYR A 279 4.28 18.42 -4.77
N ALA A 280 4.43 17.13 -4.46
CA ALA A 280 5.38 16.66 -3.47
C ALA A 280 6.83 16.96 -3.89
N ALA A 281 7.18 16.69 -5.15
CA ALA A 281 8.53 16.91 -5.69
C ALA A 281 8.93 18.40 -5.72
N ARG A 282 7.99 19.32 -5.92
CA ARG A 282 8.25 20.77 -5.90
C ARG A 282 8.58 21.30 -4.49
N GLY A 283 8.29 20.55 -3.43
CA GLY A 283 8.69 20.90 -2.06
C GLY A 283 8.20 22.28 -1.60
N GLY A 284 7.00 22.68 -2.02
CA GLY A 284 6.38 23.97 -1.68
C GLY A 284 6.85 25.17 -2.52
N ARG A 285 7.58 24.95 -3.62
CA ARG A 285 7.96 26.01 -4.56
C ARG A 285 6.90 26.21 -5.62
N GLU A 286 6.39 27.43 -5.70
CA GLU A 286 5.46 27.85 -6.75
C GLU A 286 6.23 28.25 -8.00
N GLU A 287 5.71 27.89 -9.18
CA GLU A 287 6.24 28.28 -10.50
C GLU A 287 7.71 27.91 -10.81
N ALA A 288 8.33 27.01 -10.05
CA ALA A 288 9.66 26.51 -10.38
C ALA A 288 9.62 25.63 -11.64
N SER A 289 10.51 25.91 -12.61
CA SER A 289 10.59 25.12 -13.85
C SER A 289 11.07 23.67 -13.60
N TYR A 290 11.80 23.43 -12.50
CA TYR A 290 12.25 22.11 -12.06
C TYR A 290 11.94 21.88 -10.58
N PRO A 291 11.76 20.63 -10.12
CA PRO A 291 11.55 20.31 -8.70
C PRO A 291 12.61 20.90 -7.76
N TRP A 292 13.87 20.95 -8.23
CA TRP A 292 14.99 21.55 -7.49
C TRP A 292 15.12 23.08 -7.64
N GLY A 293 14.14 23.75 -8.25
CA GLY A 293 13.97 25.20 -8.28
C GLY A 293 14.56 25.92 -9.48
N ALA A 294 15.83 25.68 -9.79
CA ALA A 294 16.57 26.45 -10.79
C ALA A 294 17.11 25.55 -11.91
N TYR A 295 17.56 26.16 -13.02
CA TYR A 295 18.21 25.45 -14.13
C TYR A 295 19.45 24.65 -13.71
N TYR A 296 20.13 25.07 -12.64
CA TYR A 296 21.32 24.39 -12.15
C TYR A 296 20.94 23.22 -11.23
N THR A 297 21.47 22.05 -11.55
CA THR A 297 21.34 20.82 -10.73
C THR A 297 22.18 20.85 -9.45
N ARG A 298 22.91 21.94 -9.19
CA ARG A 298 23.76 22.11 -8.01
C ARG A 298 23.42 23.39 -7.26
N ASN A 299 23.46 23.31 -5.93
CA ASN A 299 23.40 24.51 -5.10
C ASN A 299 24.73 25.28 -5.11
N ALA A 300 24.75 26.47 -4.52
CA ALA A 300 25.98 27.27 -4.35
C ALA A 300 27.10 26.56 -3.55
N LYS A 301 26.77 25.50 -2.81
CA LYS A 301 27.71 24.64 -2.07
C LYS A 301 28.20 23.44 -2.88
N GLY A 302 27.77 23.29 -4.13
CA GLY A 302 28.14 22.18 -5.01
C GLY A 302 27.39 20.86 -4.78
N CYS A 303 26.42 20.81 -3.86
CA CYS A 303 25.58 19.63 -3.65
C CYS A 303 24.60 19.48 -4.81
N LEU A 304 24.45 18.25 -5.31
CA LEU A 304 23.44 17.91 -6.29
C LEU A 304 22.06 18.05 -5.66
N LEU A 305 21.17 18.79 -6.32
CA LEU A 305 19.79 19.04 -5.89
C LEU A 305 18.79 18.06 -6.53
N ALA A 306 19.27 17.18 -7.40
CA ALA A 306 18.50 16.18 -8.10
C ALA A 306 19.27 14.86 -8.14
N ASN A 307 18.55 13.75 -8.20
CA ASN A 307 19.10 12.39 -8.21
C ASN A 307 19.65 12.01 -9.60
N PHE A 308 20.50 12.87 -10.18
CA PHE A 308 21.25 12.53 -11.38
C PHE A 308 22.57 11.92 -10.94
N LYS A 309 22.69 10.61 -11.10
CA LYS A 309 23.96 9.91 -11.03
C LYS A 309 24.52 9.71 -12.44
#